data_AF-A0A2T2WUY0-F1
#
_entry.id   AF-A0A2T2WUY0-F1
#
_cell.length_a   1.000
_cell.length_b   1.000
_cell.length_c   1.000
_cell.angle_alpha   90.00
_cell.angle_beta   90.00
_cell.angle_gamma   90.00
#
_symmetry.space_group_name_H-M   'P 1'
#
loop_
_entity.id
_entity.type
_entity.pdbx_description
1 polymer ?
#
loop_
_entity_poly.entity_id
_entity_poly.type
_entity_poly.pdbx_seq_one_letter_code
_entity_poly.pdbx_strand_id
1 'polypeptide(L)'
;MKLPGGWHLGSADRHFRALTMRTVLVVGSDRIMAGEGLGTPLWIEVRAFLWRQKQAVWHKLRPGPITWWTAQLGTLLVLVGYGRRPPVLLRQENWRGIVPMGHGATTVTLPAPTPCEVVVATTNPKRIAN
;
A
#
# COMPACT_ATOMS: atom_id res chain seq x y z
N MET A 1 -25.10 -6.22 -13.91
CA MET A 1 -24.77 -4.82 -14.28
C MET A 1 -25.24 -3.91 -13.14
N LYS A 2 -24.58 -2.74 -12.92
CA LYS A 2 -24.44 -1.97 -11.66
C LYS A 2 -23.31 -2.53 -10.77
N LEU A 3 -22.34 -1.68 -10.40
CA LEU A 3 -21.31 -1.97 -9.38
C LEU A 3 -21.55 -1.11 -8.12
N PRO A 4 -22.41 -1.51 -7.16
CA PRO A 4 -22.55 -0.83 -5.88
C PRO A 4 -22.27 -1.76 -4.69
N GLY A 5 -21.56 -1.27 -3.67
CA GLY A 5 -21.43 -1.94 -2.37
C GLY A 5 -20.36 -3.03 -2.30
N GLY A 6 -19.79 -3.20 -1.10
CA GLY A 6 -18.57 -3.96 -0.80
C GLY A 6 -18.43 -5.30 -1.51
N TRP A 7 -17.24 -5.52 -2.07
CA TRP A 7 -16.79 -6.85 -2.50
C TRP A 7 -16.68 -7.79 -1.29
N HIS A 8 -16.75 -9.09 -1.53
CA HIS A 8 -16.56 -10.15 -0.52
C HIS A 8 -15.54 -11.17 -1.05
N LEU A 9 -14.40 -11.31 -0.39
CA LEU A 9 -13.40 -12.34 -0.70
C LEU A 9 -13.66 -13.55 0.23
N GLY A 10 -13.99 -14.71 -0.34
CA GLY A 10 -14.26 -15.94 0.42
C GLY A 10 -13.04 -16.88 0.45
N SER A 11 -12.73 -17.41 1.63
CA SER A 11 -11.87 -18.59 1.80
C SER A 11 -12.68 -19.86 1.47
N ALA A 12 -12.03 -20.93 1.01
CA ALA A 12 -12.66 -22.19 0.63
C ALA A 12 -13.38 -22.94 1.78
N ASP A 13 -13.22 -22.48 3.03
CA ASP A 13 -13.81 -23.10 4.22
C ASP A 13 -15.06 -22.37 4.70
N ARG A 14 -16.23 -22.76 4.13
CA ARG A 14 -17.63 -22.70 4.63
C ARG A 14 -18.10 -21.63 5.64
N HIS A 15 -17.45 -20.48 5.74
CA HIS A 15 -17.92 -19.33 6.52
C HIS A 15 -17.66 -18.08 5.69
N PHE A 16 -18.56 -17.80 4.73
CA PHE A 16 -18.55 -16.57 3.95
C PHE A 16 -18.82 -15.38 4.87
N ARG A 17 -17.80 -14.87 5.55
CA ARG A 17 -17.82 -13.49 6.03
C ARG A 17 -17.53 -12.60 4.85
N ALA A 18 -18.56 -11.88 4.46
CA ALA A 18 -18.48 -10.69 3.63
C ALA A 18 -17.34 -9.75 4.11
N LEU A 19 -16.16 -9.85 3.51
CA LEU A 19 -15.04 -8.94 3.81
C LEU A 19 -15.19 -7.65 3.02
N THR A 20 -15.68 -6.58 3.65
CA THR A 20 -15.80 -5.28 2.99
C THR A 20 -14.43 -4.74 2.56
N MET A 21 -14.21 -4.67 1.26
CA MET A 21 -13.03 -4.03 0.66
C MET A 21 -13.37 -2.66 0.10
N ARG A 22 -12.42 -1.73 0.20
CA ARG A 22 -12.49 -0.41 -0.43
C ARG A 22 -11.22 -0.12 -1.23
N THR A 23 -11.37 0.63 -2.32
CA THR A 23 -10.21 1.21 -3.01
C THR A 23 -9.56 2.26 -2.11
N VAL A 24 -8.28 2.08 -1.78
CA VAL A 24 -7.50 3.01 -0.96
C VAL A 24 -6.54 3.85 -1.79
N LEU A 25 -6.18 3.40 -2.99
CA LEU A 25 -5.30 4.13 -3.91
C LEU A 25 -5.62 3.73 -5.35
N VAL A 26 -5.55 4.69 -6.28
CA VAL A 26 -5.68 4.45 -7.72
C VAL A 26 -4.39 4.94 -8.38
N VAL A 27 -3.78 4.10 -9.22
CA VAL A 27 -2.54 4.42 -9.95
C VAL A 27 -2.69 3.99 -11.41
N GLY A 28 -3.01 4.93 -12.29
CA GLY A 28 -3.35 4.62 -13.67
C GLY A 28 -4.54 3.66 -13.75
N SER A 29 -4.36 2.52 -14.41
CA SER A 29 -5.36 1.44 -14.48
C SER A 29 -5.39 0.53 -13.25
N ASP A 30 -4.48 0.72 -12.29
CA ASP A 30 -4.39 -0.12 -11.10
C ASP A 30 -5.16 0.48 -9.92
N ARG A 31 -5.70 -0.39 -9.08
CA ARG A 31 -6.38 -0.08 -7.84
C ARG A 31 -5.73 -0.87 -6.71
N ILE A 32 -5.36 -0.19 -5.65
CA ILE A 32 -5.01 -0.83 -4.39
C ILE A 32 -6.27 -0.91 -3.55
N MET A 33 -6.61 -2.11 -3.12
CA MET A 33 -7.79 -2.38 -2.31
C MET A 33 -7.36 -2.87 -0.94
N ALA A 34 -7.99 -2.35 0.11
CA ALA A 34 -7.80 -2.83 1.47
C ALA A 34 -9.16 -2.95 2.16
N GLY A 35 -9.27 -3.85 3.13
CA GLY A 35 -10.49 -4.04 3.91
C GLY A 35 -10.16 -4.32 5.37
N GLU A 36 -11.17 -4.25 6.22
CA GLU A 36 -11.07 -4.74 7.60
C GLU A 36 -10.96 -6.27 7.57
N GLY A 37 -10.06 -6.83 8.38
CA GLY A 37 -9.80 -8.29 8.41
C GLY A 37 -8.88 -8.81 7.32
N LEU A 38 -8.53 -8.01 6.31
CA LEU A 38 -7.48 -8.37 5.35
C LEU A 38 -6.10 -8.24 6.00
N GLY A 39 -5.36 -9.36 6.01
CA GLY A 39 -3.99 -9.40 6.49
C GLY A 39 -3.04 -8.52 5.68
N THR A 40 -3.30 -8.32 4.37
CA THR A 40 -2.52 -7.49 3.45
C THR A 40 -3.43 -6.80 2.41
N PRO A 41 -3.02 -5.67 1.81
CA PRO A 41 -3.75 -5.07 0.69
C PRO A 41 -3.70 -5.94 -0.57
N LEU A 42 -4.61 -5.69 -1.52
CA LEU A 42 -4.60 -6.29 -2.85
C LEU A 42 -4.23 -5.25 -3.90
N TRP A 43 -3.37 -5.63 -4.83
CA TRP A 43 -3.07 -4.84 -6.02
C TRP A 43 -3.87 -5.40 -7.19
N ILE A 44 -4.78 -4.61 -7.75
CA ILE A 44 -5.69 -5.05 -8.79
C ILE A 44 -5.50 -4.19 -10.03
N GLU A 45 -5.24 -4.80 -11.18
CA GLU A 45 -5.30 -4.13 -12.47
C GLU A 45 -6.74 -4.14 -12.98
N VAL A 46 -7.22 -2.99 -13.47
CA VAL A 46 -8.55 -2.83 -14.04
C VAL A 46 -8.44 -2.41 -15.50
N ARG A 47 -8.87 -3.27 -16.42
CA ARG A 47 -8.91 -2.99 -17.87
C ARG A 47 -10.32 -3.20 -18.39
N ALA A 48 -10.98 -2.15 -18.90
CA ALA A 48 -12.33 -2.17 -19.50
C ALA A 48 -13.40 -2.98 -18.74
N PHE A 49 -13.35 -4.31 -18.81
CA PHE A 49 -14.28 -5.24 -18.15
C PHE A 49 -13.59 -6.32 -17.29
N LEU A 50 -12.26 -6.36 -17.24
CA LEU A 50 -11.47 -7.36 -16.53
C LEU A 50 -10.76 -6.75 -15.32
N TRP A 51 -10.87 -7.46 -14.20
CA TRP A 51 -10.15 -7.16 -12.96
C TRP A 51 -9.18 -8.30 -12.69
N ARG A 52 -7.87 -8.00 -12.63
CA ARG A 52 -6.83 -9.00 -12.42
C ARG A 52 -6.00 -8.65 -11.20
N GLN A 53 -5.88 -9.56 -10.25
CA GLN A 53 -4.95 -9.38 -9.15
C GLN A 53 -3.50 -9.46 -9.66
N LYS A 54 -2.72 -8.41 -9.38
CA LYS A 54 -1.28 -8.40 -9.57
C LYS A 54 -0.61 -9.02 -8.34
N GLN A 55 0.40 -9.85 -8.57
CA GLN A 55 1.25 -10.32 -7.49
C GLN A 55 2.16 -9.17 -7.07
N ALA A 56 2.02 -8.76 -5.81
CA ALA A 56 2.86 -7.74 -5.18
C ALA A 56 3.30 -8.26 -3.82
N VAL A 57 4.57 -8.06 -3.49
CA VAL A 57 5.11 -8.39 -2.18
C VAL A 57 4.81 -7.22 -1.25
N TRP A 58 3.93 -7.47 -0.28
CA TRP A 58 3.54 -6.48 0.72
C TRP A 58 4.40 -6.61 1.96
N HIS A 59 5.03 -5.51 2.36
CA HIS A 59 5.78 -5.43 3.61
C HIS A 59 5.02 -4.58 4.61
N LYS A 60 4.80 -5.13 5.81
CA LYS A 60 4.18 -4.38 6.91
C LYS A 60 5.21 -3.41 7.48
N LEU A 61 4.83 -2.13 7.58
CA LEU A 61 5.65 -1.14 8.26
C LEU A 61 5.49 -1.30 9.77
N ARG A 62 6.60 -1.57 10.46
CA ARG A 62 6.73 -1.63 11.93
C ARG A 62 7.72 -0.55 12.38
N PRO A 63 7.72 -0.11 13.66
CA PRO A 63 6.75 -0.36 14.72
C PRO A 63 5.69 0.76 14.77
N GLY A 64 4.44 0.41 15.07
CA GLY A 64 3.41 1.41 15.29
C GLY A 64 2.04 0.82 15.59
N PRO A 65 1.14 1.56 16.26
CA PRO A 65 -0.22 1.11 16.55
C PRO A 65 -1.09 1.03 15.28
N ILE A 66 -0.62 1.60 14.18
CA ILE A 66 -1.35 1.74 12.93
C ILE A 66 -0.74 0.81 11.89
N THR A 67 -1.58 -0.01 11.26
CA THR A 67 -1.15 -0.94 10.22
C THR A 67 -0.98 -0.19 8.89
N TRP A 68 0.28 0.02 8.51
CA TRP A 68 0.70 0.48 7.19
C TRP A 68 1.45 -0.62 6.44
N TRP A 69 1.33 -0.57 5.12
CA TRP A 69 1.94 -1.51 4.19
C TRP A 69 2.66 -0.74 3.10
N THR A 70 3.72 -1.34 2.59
CA THR A 70 4.39 -0.90 1.37
C THR A 70 4.48 -2.04 0.37
N ALA A 71 4.40 -1.71 -0.91
CA ALA A 71 4.72 -2.62 -2.01
C ALA A 71 5.39 -1.84 -3.13
N GLN A 72 6.27 -2.50 -3.87
CA GLN A 72 6.96 -1.93 -5.02
C GLN A 72 6.61 -2.71 -6.28
N LEU A 73 6.37 -1.99 -7.37
CA LEU A 73 6.21 -2.54 -8.71
C LEU A 73 7.04 -1.71 -9.69
N GLY A 74 8.18 -2.26 -10.13
CA GLY A 74 9.16 -1.50 -10.91
C GLY A 74 9.66 -0.29 -10.11
N THR A 75 9.56 0.91 -10.68
CA THR A 75 9.92 2.18 -10.02
C THR A 75 8.82 2.75 -9.14
N LEU A 76 7.64 2.13 -9.09
CA LEU A 76 6.52 2.64 -8.29
C LEU A 76 6.52 1.99 -6.91
N LEU A 77 6.66 2.80 -5.87
CA LEU A 77 6.41 2.41 -4.48
C LEU A 77 5.03 2.91 -4.04
N VAL A 78 4.24 2.06 -3.40
CA VAL A 78 2.96 2.45 -2.81
C VAL A 78 3.01 2.30 -1.30
N LEU A 79 2.49 3.28 -0.59
CA LEU A 79 2.28 3.23 0.85
C LEU A 79 0.79 3.30 1.13
N VAL A 80 0.23 2.26 1.74
CA VAL A 80 -1.19 2.16 2.02
C VAL A 80 -1.44 1.71 3.45
N GLY A 81 -2.49 2.24 4.06
CA GLY A 81 -2.81 1.97 5.44
C GLY A 81 -4.04 2.75 5.87
N TYR A 82 -4.34 2.64 7.16
CA TYR A 82 -5.44 3.35 7.80
C TYR A 82 -4.87 4.45 8.70
N GLY A 83 -5.61 5.52 8.98
CA GLY A 83 -5.15 6.58 9.89
C GLY A 83 -4.03 7.48 9.32
N ARG A 84 -3.24 8.06 10.23
CA ARG A 84 -2.15 8.98 9.89
C ARG A 84 -0.93 8.18 9.41
N ARG A 85 -0.41 8.54 8.25
CA ARG A 85 0.81 7.93 7.69
C ARG A 85 2.02 8.36 8.52
N PRO A 86 2.83 7.41 9.04
CA PRO A 86 4.08 7.79 9.67
C PRO A 86 5.05 8.36 8.63
N PRO A 87 5.98 9.24 9.02
CA PRO A 87 7.09 9.58 8.14
C PRO A 87 7.90 8.32 7.86
N VAL A 88 8.31 8.12 6.61
CA VAL A 88 9.18 6.99 6.24
C VAL A 88 10.44 7.47 5.54
N LEU A 89 11.54 6.78 5.80
CA LEU A 89 12.78 6.91 5.08
C LEU A 89 12.81 5.86 3.98
N LEU A 90 13.22 6.28 2.80
CA LEU A 90 13.40 5.44 1.64
C LEU A 90 14.90 5.35 1.34
N ARG A 91 15.40 4.14 1.14
CA ARG A 91 16.80 3.90 0.75
C ARG A 91 16.82 2.93 -0.42
N GLN A 92 17.46 3.35 -1.50
CA GLN A 92 17.63 2.55 -2.69
C GLN A 92 19.03 2.85 -3.25
N GLU A 93 19.93 1.89 -3.13
CA GLU A 93 21.34 2.06 -3.56
C GLU A 93 21.95 3.33 -2.91
N ASN A 94 22.39 4.28 -3.73
CA ASN A 94 22.95 5.57 -3.28
C ASN A 94 21.88 6.66 -3.08
N TRP A 95 20.64 6.41 -3.49
CA TRP A 95 19.54 7.35 -3.36
C TRP A 95 18.85 7.23 -2.00
N ARG A 96 18.45 8.38 -1.47
CA ARG A 96 17.73 8.51 -0.21
C ARG A 96 16.57 9.47 -0.40
N GLY A 97 15.44 9.14 0.21
CA GLY A 97 14.24 9.96 0.19
C GLY A 97 13.50 9.93 1.51
N ILE A 98 12.62 10.91 1.71
CA ILE A 98 11.73 10.96 2.86
C ILE A 98 10.31 11.14 2.34
N VAL A 99 9.41 10.27 2.76
CA VAL A 99 7.97 10.53 2.64
C VAL A 99 7.53 11.16 3.95
N PRO A 100 7.09 12.42 3.94
CA PRO A 100 6.65 13.07 5.16
C PRO A 100 5.37 12.41 5.69
N MET A 101 5.16 12.63 6.98
CA MET A 101 3.91 12.34 7.65
C MET A 101 2.74 12.94 6.85
N GLY A 102 1.63 12.22 6.75
CA GLY A 102 0.50 12.69 5.95
C GLY A 102 -0.78 11.92 6.25
N HIS A 103 -1.83 12.24 5.51
CA HIS A 103 -3.10 11.53 5.55
C HIS A 103 -3.26 10.71 4.29
N GLY A 104 -3.76 9.48 4.44
CA GLY A 104 -4.09 8.63 3.31
C GLY A 104 -2.89 7.97 2.61
N ALA A 105 -3.24 7.04 1.72
CA ALA A 105 -2.28 6.33 0.89
C ALA A 105 -1.53 7.29 -0.05
N THR A 106 -0.33 6.89 -0.48
CA THR A 106 0.46 7.65 -1.44
C THR A 106 1.30 6.75 -2.31
N THR A 107 1.74 7.30 -3.44
CA THR A 107 2.78 6.72 -4.29
C THR A 107 4.08 7.48 -4.11
N VAL A 108 5.19 6.84 -4.48
CA VAL A 108 6.50 7.45 -4.68
C VAL A 108 7.12 6.85 -5.94
N THR A 109 7.65 7.69 -6.82
CA THR A 109 8.43 7.25 -7.97
C THR A 109 9.90 7.15 -7.54
N LEU A 110 10.42 5.93 -7.53
CA LEU A 110 11.80 5.59 -7.23
C LEU A 110 12.69 5.79 -8.48
N PRO A 111 13.99 6.11 -8.30
CA PRO A 111 14.90 6.29 -9.42
C PRO A 111 15.21 4.99 -10.17
N ALA A 112 15.14 3.83 -9.50
CA ALA A 112 15.43 2.53 -10.10
C ALA A 112 14.35 1.48 -9.73
N PRO A 113 14.25 0.38 -10.50
CA PRO A 113 13.33 -0.71 -10.18
C PRO A 113 13.88 -1.69 -9.12
N THR A 114 15.10 -1.49 -8.62
CA THR A 114 15.71 -2.31 -7.56
C THR A 114 14.93 -2.19 -6.25
N PRO A 115 14.94 -3.20 -5.36
CA PRO A 115 14.17 -3.12 -4.11
C PRO A 115 14.55 -1.90 -3.26
N CYS A 116 13.55 -1.10 -2.88
CA CYS A 116 13.71 0.01 -1.96
C CYS A 116 13.46 -0.45 -0.52
N GLU A 117 14.40 -0.16 0.37
CA GLU A 117 14.20 -0.30 1.81
C GLU A 117 13.29 0.83 2.30
N VAL A 118 12.27 0.50 3.09
CA VAL A 118 11.31 1.44 3.65
C VAL A 118 11.29 1.29 5.17
N VAL A 119 11.71 2.35 5.87
CA VAL A 119 11.81 2.35 7.33
C VAL A 119 10.94 3.44 7.91
N VAL A 120 10.14 3.12 8.93
CA VAL A 120 9.40 4.13 9.69
C VAL A 120 10.39 5.00 10.46
N ALA A 121 10.35 6.32 10.23
CA ALA A 121 11.17 7.25 11.00
C ALA A 121 10.62 7.34 12.42
N THR A 122 11.38 6.84 13.39
CA THR A 122 11.04 6.85 14.83
C THR A 122 11.30 8.20 15.49
N THR A 123 11.96 9.12 14.79
CA THR A 123 12.28 10.47 15.22
C THR A 123 11.83 11.48 14.16
N ASN A 124 11.53 12.70 14.62
CA ASN A 124 11.06 13.79 13.75
C ASN A 124 12.04 13.97 12.57
N PRO A 125 11.61 13.78 11.30
CA PRO A 125 12.51 13.72 10.14
C PRO A 125 13.30 15.01 9.92
N LYS A 126 12.87 16.14 10.50
CA LYS A 126 13.65 17.40 10.53
C LYS A 126 15.02 17.25 11.20
N ARG A 127 15.25 16.20 11.99
CA ARG A 127 16.51 15.95 12.71
C ARG A 127 17.49 15.04 11.96
N ILE A 128 17.08 14.46 10.82
CA ILE A 128 17.86 13.48 10.03
C ILE A 128 18.53 14.16 8.82
N ALA A 129 18.12 15.39 8.49
CA ALA A 129 18.65 16.18 7.37
C ALA A 129 19.80 17.13 7.75
N ASN A 130 20.35 17.02 8.97
CA ASN A 130 21.52 17.75 9.45
C ASN A 130 22.66 16.77 9.75
#